data_AF-A0A9W6EPQ0-F1
#
_entry.id   AF-A0A9W6EPQ0-F1
#
_cell.length_a   1.000
_cell.length_b   1.000
_cell.length_c   1.000
_cell.angle_alpha   90.00
_cell.angle_beta   90.00
_cell.angle_gamma   90.00
#
_symmetry.space_group_name_H-M   'P 1'
#
loop_
_entity.id
_entity.type
_entity.pdbx_description
1 polymer ?
#
loop_
_entity_poly.entity_id
_entity_poly.type
_entity_poly.pdbx_seq_one_letter_code
_entity_poly.pdbx_strand_id
1 'polypeptide(L)'
;MASGSAGGGRQVEEDPEDFNTQGRTSRVKKAAAEKSQKTYRGRQAYSLFLQVYQLILWKQCHALVHHRGFPSELESVVRDLWALRLETYAEKINDPSEQDEEPEFFSSQVTSGLDGSDDTRFRGRQATWPRLIDSIALCYLGALLMRLPVGVGDIYGMVMRGDVPFIRIVKIIPRDMRDKLPQEFISILETTRLLQAEHLHGAVSDLLLLYHNKFNMQFPSLNWPVLLYKYVKRLALPLDIHPAAKKLQHLLGFDFEYPTSISGRRRPLQLPELQLVALVVITTKLLFPFDDVERYPTTVEEPTVQVIDWNLWSQIQRHYDNRETPAGQLGKGKEILVTERDVFSMTPSQLDEYMNWYENSWLDPSKDLFPTGPSAGDSQTTAPTPDITDEEALDGLIKASTSQLRSRQVIADNDLETPRPGCSYTRYRTESDLPDTARSFYETAAKVAGVSLSTLIRAVSQAENKINRWLEEQRRVEYFGSMGMEFTRDSSADPDNDEESMSELEDGDLS
;
A
#
# COMPACT_ATOMS: atom_id res chain seq x y z
N MET A 1 42.16 24.78 -87.04
CA MET A 1 42.74 23.52 -86.56
C MET A 1 41.62 22.76 -85.85
N ALA A 2 41.32 21.56 -86.37
CA ALA A 2 40.52 20.42 -85.85
C ALA A 2 39.56 20.63 -84.66
N SER A 3 38.33 20.11 -84.60
CA SER A 3 37.43 19.31 -85.47
C SER A 3 36.07 19.34 -84.71
N GLY A 4 34.94 19.79 -85.27
CA GLY A 4 33.78 19.00 -85.74
C GLY A 4 33.45 17.71 -84.93
N SER A 5 32.22 17.32 -84.58
CA SER A 5 30.84 17.75 -84.87
C SER A 5 29.86 16.80 -84.13
N ALA A 6 28.68 17.31 -83.72
CA ALA A 6 27.34 16.71 -83.67
C ALA A 6 27.00 15.37 -82.97
N GLY A 7 25.78 15.37 -82.39
CA GLY A 7 24.95 14.20 -82.06
C GLY A 7 24.46 14.29 -80.60
N GLY A 8 23.21 14.58 -80.27
CA GLY A 8 21.94 14.21 -80.91
C GLY A 8 21.12 13.54 -79.81
N GLY A 9 20.16 14.25 -79.23
CA GLY A 9 19.24 13.69 -78.24
C GLY A 9 18.44 12.55 -78.86
N ARG A 10 18.32 11.44 -78.14
CA ARG A 10 17.39 10.36 -78.49
C ARG A 10 16.57 9.99 -77.26
N GLN A 11 15.32 10.44 -77.29
CA GLN A 11 14.22 9.88 -76.50
C GLN A 11 14.18 8.37 -76.73
N VAL A 12 14.07 7.61 -75.65
CA VAL A 12 13.70 6.20 -75.71
C VAL A 12 12.18 6.19 -75.87
N GLU A 13 11.72 5.86 -77.08
CA GLU A 13 10.34 5.46 -77.33
C GLU A 13 10.07 4.16 -76.56
N GLU A 14 9.01 4.16 -75.74
CA GLU A 14 8.34 2.93 -75.31
C GLU A 14 7.56 2.39 -76.51
N ASP A 15 8.03 1.29 -77.07
CA ASP A 15 7.33 0.53 -78.10
C ASP A 15 6.37 -0.45 -77.39
N PRO A 16 5.04 -0.37 -77.57
CA PRO A 16 4.08 -1.13 -76.79
C PRO A 16 3.72 -2.48 -77.44
N GLU A 17 4.64 -3.16 -78.13
CA GLU A 17 4.35 -4.48 -78.71
C GLU A 17 5.60 -5.40 -78.72
N ASP A 18 5.92 -6.01 -77.57
CA ASP A 18 6.59 -7.32 -77.57
C ASP A 18 6.20 -8.16 -76.34
N PHE A 19 4.94 -8.63 -76.35
CA PHE A 19 4.44 -9.68 -75.46
C PHE A 19 4.85 -11.04 -76.03
N ASN A 20 6.06 -11.53 -75.71
CA ASN A 20 6.33 -12.96 -75.44
C ASN A 20 7.83 -13.27 -75.30
N THR A 21 8.36 -13.19 -74.08
CA THR A 21 9.44 -14.09 -73.67
C THR A 21 9.24 -14.49 -72.20
N GLN A 22 8.92 -15.77 -72.00
CA GLN A 22 8.74 -16.39 -70.68
C GLN A 22 10.09 -16.45 -69.95
N GLY A 23 10.44 -15.39 -69.23
CA GLY A 23 11.50 -15.41 -68.24
C GLY A 23 11.07 -16.26 -67.03
N ARG A 24 11.69 -17.43 -66.86
CA ARG A 24 11.46 -18.31 -65.71
C ARG A 24 11.96 -17.62 -64.44
N THR A 25 11.09 -16.89 -63.73
CA THR A 25 11.41 -16.30 -62.43
C THR A 25 11.60 -17.42 -61.41
N SER A 26 12.85 -17.76 -61.09
CA SER A 26 13.16 -18.59 -59.93
C SER A 26 12.94 -17.76 -58.68
N ARG A 27 11.79 -17.94 -58.04
CA ARG A 27 11.55 -17.43 -56.69
C ARG A 27 12.49 -18.19 -55.76
N VAL A 28 13.62 -17.57 -55.41
CA VAL A 28 14.49 -18.05 -54.34
C VAL A 28 13.59 -18.14 -53.10
N LYS A 29 13.31 -19.37 -52.66
CA LYS A 29 12.66 -19.60 -51.37
C LYS A 29 13.56 -18.95 -50.33
N LYS A 30 13.13 -17.82 -49.80
CA LYS A 30 13.71 -17.23 -48.59
C LYS A 30 13.74 -18.35 -47.57
N ALA A 31 14.94 -18.77 -47.16
CA ALA A 31 15.09 -19.73 -46.08
C ALA A 31 14.22 -19.24 -44.94
N ALA A 32 13.28 -20.07 -44.51
CA ALA A 32 12.48 -19.78 -43.34
C ALA A 32 13.47 -19.76 -42.18
N ALA A 33 14.01 -18.58 -41.86
CA ALA A 33 14.64 -18.34 -40.59
C ALA A 33 13.61 -18.83 -39.55
N GLU A 34 14.00 -19.83 -38.78
CA GLU A 34 13.17 -20.43 -37.74
C GLU A 34 12.63 -19.30 -36.87
N LYS A 35 11.36 -18.92 -37.06
CA LYS A 35 10.62 -18.13 -36.08
C LYS A 35 10.30 -19.06 -34.92
N SER A 36 11.33 -19.42 -34.14
CA SER A 36 11.21 -20.31 -32.99
C SER A 36 10.94 -19.54 -31.70
N GLN A 37 10.02 -18.58 -31.73
CA GLN A 37 9.39 -18.08 -30.52
C GLN A 37 7.89 -18.34 -30.64
N LYS A 38 7.52 -19.61 -30.54
CA LYS A 38 6.13 -19.98 -30.26
C LYS A 38 5.89 -19.65 -28.78
N THR A 39 5.01 -18.69 -28.52
CA THR A 39 4.42 -18.47 -27.20
C THR A 39 3.91 -19.79 -26.65
N TYR A 40 4.24 -20.10 -25.40
CA TYR A 40 3.77 -21.32 -24.76
C TYR A 40 2.26 -21.27 -24.55
N ARG A 41 1.60 -22.44 -24.52
CA ARG A 41 0.16 -22.57 -24.27
C ARG A 41 -0.12 -23.67 -23.25
N GLY A 42 -1.28 -23.60 -22.60
CA GLY A 42 -1.75 -24.55 -21.60
C GLY A 42 -0.73 -24.76 -20.47
N ARG A 43 -0.48 -26.01 -20.10
CA ARG A 43 0.39 -26.40 -18.97
C ARG A 43 1.80 -25.79 -19.01
N GLN A 44 2.40 -25.67 -20.20
CA GLN A 44 3.74 -25.07 -20.33
C GLN A 44 3.74 -23.56 -20.05
N ALA A 45 2.67 -22.86 -20.43
CA ALA A 45 2.49 -21.45 -20.09
C ALA A 45 2.27 -21.27 -18.58
N TYR A 46 1.47 -22.15 -17.96
CA TYR A 46 1.22 -22.14 -16.52
C TYR A 46 2.50 -22.35 -15.71
N SER A 47 3.32 -23.35 -16.08
CA SER A 47 4.60 -23.57 -15.42
C SER A 47 5.55 -22.40 -15.60
N LEU A 48 5.60 -21.80 -16.79
CA LEU A 48 6.46 -20.64 -17.05
C LEU A 48 6.00 -19.43 -16.24
N PHE A 49 4.68 -19.20 -16.15
CA PHE A 49 4.12 -18.11 -15.35
C PHE A 49 4.50 -18.23 -13.87
N LEU A 50 4.39 -19.43 -13.28
CA LEU A 50 4.79 -19.66 -11.89
C LEU A 50 6.31 -19.50 -11.68
N GLN A 51 7.13 -19.91 -12.65
CA GLN A 51 8.59 -19.66 -12.62
C GLN A 51 8.93 -18.17 -12.68
N VAL A 52 8.23 -17.42 -13.53
CA VAL A 52 8.36 -15.95 -13.60
C VAL A 52 7.94 -15.32 -12.26
N TYR A 53 6.81 -15.74 -11.70
CA TYR A 53 6.34 -15.25 -10.41
C TYR A 53 7.33 -15.55 -9.29
N GLN A 54 7.90 -16.76 -9.26
CA GLN A 54 8.93 -17.14 -8.30
C GLN A 54 10.19 -16.27 -8.43
N LEU A 55 10.62 -15.95 -9.65
CA LEU A 55 11.74 -15.03 -9.89
C LEU A 55 11.45 -13.62 -9.35
N ILE A 56 10.22 -13.13 -9.56
CA ILE A 56 9.77 -11.83 -9.05
C ILE A 56 9.82 -11.82 -7.52
N LEU A 57 9.21 -12.82 -6.89
CA LEU A 57 9.16 -12.96 -5.43
C LEU A 57 10.57 -13.04 -4.83
N TRP A 58 11.46 -13.82 -5.45
CA TRP A 58 12.86 -13.90 -5.03
C TRP A 58 13.56 -12.55 -5.10
N LYS A 59 13.41 -11.78 -6.19
CA LYS A 59 14.01 -10.45 -6.30
C LYS A 59 13.46 -9.46 -5.29
N GLN A 60 12.17 -9.55 -4.95
CA GLN A 60 11.54 -8.73 -3.91
C GLN A 60 12.13 -9.05 -2.53
N CYS A 61 12.23 -10.34 -2.18
CA CYS A 61 12.88 -10.77 -0.93
C CYS A 61 14.35 -10.36 -0.87
N HIS A 62 15.11 -10.58 -1.95
CA HIS A 62 16.51 -10.19 -2.04
C HIS A 62 16.69 -8.68 -1.82
N ALA A 63 15.81 -7.85 -2.40
CA ALA A 63 15.85 -6.41 -2.17
C ALA A 63 15.57 -6.04 -0.70
N LEU A 64 14.62 -6.71 -0.04
CA LEU A 64 14.34 -6.49 1.39
C LEU A 64 15.55 -6.87 2.27
N VAL A 65 16.19 -8.00 2.01
CA VAL A 65 17.34 -8.49 2.79
C VAL A 65 18.59 -7.63 2.55
N HIS A 66 18.97 -7.44 1.28
CA HIS A 66 20.24 -6.79 0.96
C HIS A 66 20.20 -5.26 0.98
N HIS A 67 19.07 -4.64 0.64
CA HIS A 67 18.98 -3.17 0.56
C HIS A 67 18.31 -2.54 1.80
N ARG A 68 17.37 -3.25 2.43
CA ARG A 68 16.61 -2.75 3.59
C ARG A 68 16.98 -3.44 4.92
N GLY A 69 17.95 -4.35 4.91
CA GLY A 69 18.53 -4.94 6.14
C GLY A 69 17.61 -5.95 6.84
N PHE A 70 16.65 -6.54 6.12
CA PHE A 70 15.87 -7.65 6.68
C PHE A 70 16.78 -8.86 6.93
N PRO A 71 16.47 -9.69 7.93
CA PRO A 71 17.27 -10.88 8.21
C PRO A 71 17.16 -11.91 7.06
N SER A 72 18.24 -12.63 6.80
CA SER A 72 18.35 -13.59 5.69
C SER A 72 17.31 -14.72 5.73
N GLU A 73 16.84 -15.05 6.93
CA GLU A 73 15.81 -16.04 7.22
C GLU A 73 14.49 -15.71 6.52
N LEU A 74 14.23 -14.43 6.20
CA LEU A 74 13.04 -14.03 5.46
C LEU A 74 12.90 -14.78 4.13
N GLU A 75 13.99 -14.99 3.40
CA GLU A 75 13.96 -15.71 2.14
C GLU A 75 13.50 -17.17 2.34
N SER A 76 13.95 -17.82 3.40
CA SER A 76 13.52 -19.18 3.72
C SER A 76 12.04 -19.24 4.09
N VAL A 77 11.56 -18.32 4.94
CA VAL A 77 10.15 -18.28 5.36
C VAL A 77 9.23 -18.01 4.18
N VAL A 78 9.55 -17.03 3.33
CA VAL A 78 8.73 -16.71 2.15
C VAL A 78 8.77 -17.84 1.13
N ARG A 79 9.91 -18.52 0.95
CA ARG A 79 10.02 -19.70 0.09
C ARG A 79 9.13 -20.84 0.59
N ASP A 80 9.08 -21.08 1.89
CA ASP A 80 8.26 -22.15 2.46
C ASP A 80 6.76 -21.81 2.35
N LEU A 81 6.38 -20.55 2.59
CA LEU A 81 5.03 -20.05 2.30
C LEU A 81 4.65 -20.24 0.83
N TRP A 82 5.56 -19.90 -0.09
CA TRP A 82 5.33 -20.07 -1.52
C TRP A 82 5.23 -21.55 -1.92
N ALA A 83 6.01 -22.43 -1.30
CA ALA A 83 5.95 -23.88 -1.54
C ALA A 83 4.56 -24.44 -1.21
N LEU A 84 3.99 -24.09 -0.05
CA LEU A 84 2.61 -24.46 0.31
C LEU A 84 1.61 -23.96 -0.75
N ARG A 85 1.79 -22.72 -1.22
CA ARG A 85 0.91 -22.16 -2.26
C ARG A 85 1.06 -22.87 -3.60
N LEU A 86 2.26 -23.29 -3.97
CA LEU A 86 2.51 -24.08 -5.19
C LEU A 86 1.77 -25.42 -5.18
N GLU A 87 1.58 -26.06 -4.01
CA GLU A 87 0.78 -27.29 -3.92
C GLU A 87 -0.66 -27.07 -4.42
N THR A 88 -1.28 -25.94 -4.04
CA THR A 88 -2.63 -25.60 -4.49
C THR A 88 -2.72 -25.36 -6.00
N TYR A 89 -1.64 -24.86 -6.62
CA TYR A 89 -1.57 -24.69 -8.07
C TYR A 89 -1.21 -25.98 -8.80
N ALA A 90 -0.44 -26.86 -8.17
CA ALA A 90 -0.08 -28.15 -8.72
C ALA A 90 -1.31 -29.05 -8.89
N GLU A 91 -2.22 -29.05 -7.91
CA GLU A 91 -3.53 -29.71 -8.03
C GLU A 91 -4.29 -29.23 -9.27
N LYS A 92 -4.35 -27.91 -9.48
CA LYS A 92 -5.01 -27.30 -10.65
C LYS A 92 -4.34 -27.67 -11.98
N ILE A 93 -3.01 -27.60 -12.04
CA ILE A 93 -2.26 -27.88 -13.27
C ILE A 93 -2.34 -29.37 -13.68
N ASN A 94 -2.55 -30.26 -12.71
CA ASN A 94 -2.63 -31.70 -12.94
C ASN A 94 -4.05 -32.20 -13.22
N ASP A 95 -5.07 -31.34 -13.09
CA ASP A 95 -6.46 -31.70 -13.38
C ASP A 95 -6.65 -31.91 -14.91
N PRO A 96 -6.99 -33.13 -15.38
CA PRO A 96 -7.15 -33.42 -16.79
C PRO A 96 -8.38 -32.74 -17.42
N SER A 97 -9.31 -32.19 -16.63
CA SER A 97 -10.50 -31.50 -17.13
C SER A 97 -10.21 -30.11 -17.73
N GLU A 98 -9.13 -29.44 -17.32
CA GLU A 98 -8.75 -28.10 -17.83
C GLU A 98 -7.82 -28.14 -19.07
N GLN A 99 -7.63 -29.30 -19.72
CA GLN A 99 -6.71 -29.43 -20.87
C GLN A 99 -7.22 -28.78 -22.16
N ASP A 100 -8.54 -28.62 -22.31
CA ASP A 100 -9.21 -28.06 -23.50
C ASP A 100 -9.95 -26.73 -23.24
N GLU A 101 -9.93 -26.22 -22.00
CA GLU A 101 -10.59 -24.96 -21.66
C GLU A 101 -9.63 -23.78 -21.89
N GLU A 102 -10.06 -22.80 -22.71
CA GLU A 102 -9.45 -21.48 -22.69
C GLU A 102 -9.57 -20.90 -21.28
N PRO A 103 -8.52 -20.24 -20.77
CA PRO A 103 -8.52 -19.83 -19.38
C PRO A 103 -9.62 -18.80 -19.13
N GLU A 104 -10.60 -19.15 -18.30
CA GLU A 104 -11.62 -18.20 -17.85
C GLU A 104 -10.95 -17.11 -16.97
N PHE A 105 -10.65 -15.97 -17.58
CA PHE A 105 -10.20 -14.77 -16.88
C PHE A 105 -11.30 -13.70 -16.87
N PHE A 106 -11.46 -13.06 -15.71
CA PHE A 106 -12.60 -12.22 -15.35
C PHE A 106 -12.69 -10.92 -16.17
N SER A 107 -13.88 -10.66 -16.72
CA SER A 107 -14.32 -9.35 -17.20
C SER A 107 -14.73 -8.48 -16.00
N SER A 108 -14.10 -7.31 -15.86
CA SER A 108 -14.44 -6.33 -14.83
C SER A 108 -15.61 -5.44 -15.28
N GLN A 109 -16.81 -6.02 -15.36
CA GLN A 109 -18.05 -5.24 -15.47
C GLN A 109 -18.93 -5.54 -14.25
N VAL A 110 -19.12 -4.50 -13.44
CA VAL A 110 -20.06 -4.48 -12.32
C VAL A 110 -21.48 -4.50 -12.91
N THR A 111 -22.16 -5.64 -12.91
CA THR A 111 -23.58 -5.69 -13.27
C THR A 111 -24.39 -5.35 -12.02
N SER A 112 -24.89 -4.11 -11.96
CA SER A 112 -25.97 -3.77 -11.05
C SER A 112 -27.20 -4.58 -11.44
N GLY A 113 -27.63 -5.46 -10.55
CA GLY A 113 -28.84 -6.26 -10.70
C GLY A 113 -29.29 -6.75 -9.32
N LEU A 114 -30.28 -6.05 -8.78
CA LEU A 114 -31.08 -6.48 -7.64
C LEU A 114 -31.84 -7.76 -8.03
N ASP A 115 -31.65 -8.84 -7.27
CA ASP A 115 -32.75 -9.51 -6.58
C ASP A 115 -32.23 -10.66 -5.70
N GLY A 116 -32.86 -10.80 -4.54
CA GLY A 116 -32.46 -11.69 -3.48
C GLY A 116 -32.77 -13.17 -3.74
N SER A 117 -31.88 -14.02 -3.24
CA SER A 117 -32.26 -15.22 -2.49
C SER A 117 -30.99 -15.80 -1.88
N ASP A 118 -31.03 -15.93 -0.56
CA ASP A 118 -30.15 -16.65 0.32
C ASP A 118 -29.72 -18.02 -0.26
N ASP A 119 -28.55 -18.04 -0.91
CA ASP A 119 -27.85 -19.28 -1.29
C ASP A 119 -26.36 -18.96 -1.57
N THR A 120 -25.68 -18.30 -0.61
CA THR A 120 -24.20 -18.23 -0.59
C THR A 120 -23.59 -19.54 -0.11
N ARG A 121 -24.06 -20.66 -0.67
CA ARG A 121 -23.32 -21.91 -0.66
C ARG A 121 -22.00 -21.63 -1.35
N PHE A 122 -20.92 -21.78 -0.58
CA PHE A 122 -19.56 -21.96 -1.04
C PHE A 122 -19.53 -22.64 -2.42
N ARG A 123 -19.47 -21.84 -3.49
CA ARG A 123 -19.09 -22.34 -4.80
C ARG A 123 -17.63 -22.73 -4.67
N GLY A 124 -17.37 -24.01 -4.44
CA GLY A 124 -16.05 -24.57 -4.67
C GLY A 124 -15.62 -24.23 -6.10
N ARG A 125 -14.68 -23.30 -6.25
CA ARG A 125 -14.21 -22.82 -7.56
C ARG A 125 -12.75 -22.43 -7.47
N GLN A 126 -11.92 -23.25 -8.12
CA GLN A 126 -10.60 -23.01 -8.71
C GLN A 126 -9.64 -22.06 -7.97
N ALA A 127 -8.43 -22.54 -7.67
CA ALA A 127 -7.33 -21.68 -7.27
C ALA A 127 -7.12 -20.57 -8.31
N THR A 128 -7.43 -19.33 -7.92
CA THR A 128 -7.19 -18.14 -8.73
C THR A 128 -5.68 -17.93 -8.84
N TRP A 129 -5.21 -17.65 -10.06
CA TRP A 129 -3.79 -17.41 -10.30
C TRP A 129 -3.28 -16.26 -9.41
N PRO A 130 -2.05 -16.35 -8.87
CA PRO A 130 -1.51 -15.37 -7.94
C PRO A 130 -1.41 -14.00 -8.61
N ARG A 131 -1.93 -12.98 -7.93
CA ARG A 131 -1.81 -11.59 -8.38
C ARG A 131 -0.44 -11.05 -7.99
N LEU A 132 0.08 -10.06 -8.71
CA LEU A 132 1.34 -9.43 -8.34
C LEU A 132 1.31 -8.81 -6.93
N ILE A 133 0.18 -8.21 -6.51
CA ILE A 133 0.03 -7.67 -5.15
C ILE A 133 0.22 -8.74 -4.07
N ASP A 134 -0.14 -9.99 -4.37
CA ASP A 134 0.00 -11.08 -3.43
C ASP A 134 1.48 -11.41 -3.19
N SER A 135 2.41 -11.04 -4.08
CA SER A 135 3.84 -11.29 -3.90
C SER A 135 4.42 -10.39 -2.80
N ILE A 136 4.01 -9.12 -2.79
CA ILE A 136 4.34 -8.16 -1.72
C ILE A 136 3.66 -8.55 -0.42
N ALA A 137 2.39 -8.96 -0.48
CA ALA A 137 1.68 -9.45 0.69
C ALA A 137 2.36 -10.71 1.28
N LEU A 138 2.84 -11.64 0.46
CA LEU A 138 3.64 -12.79 0.93
C LEU A 138 4.93 -12.36 1.65
N CYS A 139 5.64 -11.35 1.13
CA CYS A 139 6.81 -10.80 1.83
C CYS A 139 6.42 -10.23 3.20
N TYR A 140 5.27 -9.54 3.30
CA TYR A 140 4.73 -9.05 4.57
C TYR A 140 4.36 -10.19 5.53
N LEU A 141 3.68 -11.24 5.05
CA LEU A 141 3.35 -12.43 5.85
C LEU A 141 4.61 -13.10 6.42
N GLY A 142 5.68 -13.19 5.63
CA GLY A 142 6.98 -13.69 6.12
C GLY A 142 7.56 -12.83 7.24
N ALA A 143 7.51 -11.50 7.08
CA ALA A 143 7.94 -10.56 8.11
C ALA A 143 7.08 -10.66 9.40
N LEU A 144 5.77 -10.88 9.24
CA LEU A 144 4.82 -11.07 10.33
C LEU A 144 5.12 -12.35 11.12
N LEU A 145 5.36 -13.48 10.45
CA LEU A 145 5.73 -14.74 11.10
C LEU A 145 7.01 -14.63 11.93
N MET A 146 7.96 -13.83 11.45
CA MET A 146 9.21 -13.54 12.16
C MET A 146 9.07 -12.42 13.20
N ARG A 147 7.88 -11.85 13.37
CA ARG A 147 7.56 -10.76 14.30
C ARG A 147 8.43 -9.51 14.11
N LEU A 148 8.79 -9.21 12.87
CA LEU A 148 9.57 -8.00 12.54
C LEU A 148 8.75 -6.72 12.82
N PRO A 149 9.40 -5.61 13.19
CA PRO A 149 8.73 -4.33 13.48
C PRO A 149 8.41 -3.53 12.21
N VAL A 150 7.75 -4.18 11.25
CA VAL A 150 7.40 -3.62 9.94
C VAL A 150 5.90 -3.75 9.76
N GLY A 151 5.22 -2.65 9.45
CA GLY A 151 3.79 -2.63 9.12
C GLY A 151 3.54 -2.62 7.61
N VAL A 152 2.28 -2.78 7.22
CA VAL A 152 1.84 -2.73 5.82
C VAL A 152 2.19 -1.39 5.15
N GLY A 153 2.03 -0.28 5.87
CA GLY A 153 2.39 1.06 5.39
C GLY A 153 3.87 1.23 5.07
N ASP A 154 4.75 0.52 5.81
CA ASP A 154 6.19 0.54 5.55
C ASP A 154 6.55 -0.18 4.26
N ILE A 155 6.02 -1.39 4.07
CA ILE A 155 6.21 -2.19 2.85
C ILE A 155 5.66 -1.44 1.64
N TYR A 156 4.48 -0.84 1.77
CA TYR A 156 3.91 0.04 0.76
C TYR A 156 4.86 1.20 0.42
N GLY A 157 5.41 1.87 1.43
CA GLY A 157 6.39 2.93 1.23
C GLY A 157 7.64 2.45 0.49
N MET A 158 8.15 1.25 0.82
CA MET A 158 9.32 0.66 0.14
C MET A 158 9.04 0.34 -1.33
N VAL A 159 7.83 -0.11 -1.64
CA VAL A 159 7.36 -0.35 -3.01
C VAL A 159 7.28 0.96 -3.80
N MET A 160 6.67 2.01 -3.22
CA MET A 160 6.53 3.31 -3.88
C MET A 160 7.86 4.01 -4.12
N ARG A 161 8.83 3.83 -3.21
CA ARG A 161 10.21 4.32 -3.38
C ARG A 161 11.04 3.54 -4.39
N GLY A 162 10.53 2.42 -4.90
CA GLY A 162 11.26 1.54 -5.82
C GLY A 162 12.36 0.73 -5.14
N ASP A 163 12.40 0.69 -3.80
CA ASP A 163 13.34 -0.16 -3.05
C ASP A 163 13.04 -1.65 -3.30
N VAL A 164 11.74 -1.96 -3.36
CA VAL A 164 11.22 -3.29 -3.63
C VAL A 164 10.61 -3.29 -5.04
N PRO A 165 11.12 -4.13 -5.96
CA PRO A 165 10.61 -4.18 -7.32
C PRO A 165 9.12 -4.57 -7.38
N PHE A 166 8.30 -3.71 -7.96
CA PHE A 166 6.87 -3.96 -8.12
C PHE A 166 6.30 -3.25 -9.35
N ILE A 167 6.53 -1.94 -9.44
CA ILE A 167 6.17 -1.14 -10.61
C ILE A 167 6.99 -1.62 -11.81
N ARG A 168 6.32 -1.88 -12.95
CA ARG A 168 6.97 -2.31 -14.21
C ARG A 168 7.88 -3.54 -14.05
N ILE A 169 7.45 -4.49 -13.22
CA ILE A 169 8.18 -5.73 -12.94
C ILE A 169 8.57 -6.50 -14.22
N VAL A 170 7.81 -6.34 -15.31
CA VAL A 170 8.06 -6.98 -16.60
C VAL A 170 9.46 -6.65 -17.18
N LYS A 171 10.04 -5.49 -16.87
CA LYS A 171 11.40 -5.12 -17.31
C LYS A 171 12.49 -5.99 -16.68
N ILE A 172 12.23 -6.53 -15.50
CA ILE A 172 13.18 -7.32 -14.71
C ILE A 172 13.17 -8.80 -15.15
N ILE A 173 12.12 -9.22 -15.84
CA ILE A 173 11.98 -10.58 -16.36
C ILE A 173 12.93 -10.77 -17.56
N PRO A 174 13.74 -11.85 -17.59
CA PRO A 174 14.59 -12.17 -18.73
C PRO A 174 13.78 -12.24 -20.05
N ARG A 175 14.35 -11.70 -21.14
CA ARG A 175 13.69 -11.62 -22.45
C ARG A 175 13.21 -12.99 -22.93
N ASP A 176 14.02 -14.03 -22.75
CA ASP A 176 13.71 -15.39 -23.15
C ASP A 176 12.45 -15.96 -22.47
N MET A 177 12.17 -15.57 -21.23
CA MET A 177 10.96 -15.98 -20.52
C MET A 177 9.77 -15.10 -20.93
N ARG A 178 10.00 -13.78 -21.04
CA ARG A 178 8.97 -12.80 -21.40
C ARG A 178 8.38 -13.08 -22.78
N ASP A 179 9.22 -13.33 -23.78
CA ASP A 179 8.78 -13.50 -25.17
C ASP A 179 8.00 -14.83 -25.36
N LYS A 180 8.18 -15.80 -24.46
CA LYS A 180 7.48 -17.09 -24.46
C LYS A 180 6.18 -17.06 -23.65
N LEU A 181 5.98 -16.05 -22.80
CA LEU A 181 4.83 -15.94 -21.91
C LEU A 181 3.61 -15.36 -22.68
N PRO A 182 2.40 -15.95 -22.55
CA PRO A 182 1.18 -15.36 -23.08
C PRO A 182 0.90 -13.95 -22.56
N GLN A 183 0.26 -13.13 -23.40
CA GLN A 183 -0.08 -11.75 -23.07
C GLN A 183 -1.02 -11.64 -21.86
N GLU A 184 -1.91 -12.61 -21.66
CA GLU A 184 -2.81 -12.70 -20.50
C GLU A 184 -2.04 -12.72 -19.18
N PHE A 185 -1.01 -13.56 -19.08
CA PHE A 185 -0.15 -13.63 -17.89
C PHE A 185 0.72 -12.39 -17.72
N ILE A 186 1.18 -11.80 -18.83
CA ILE A 186 1.88 -10.50 -18.79
C ILE A 186 0.94 -9.44 -18.20
N SER A 187 -0.33 -9.42 -18.59
CA SER A 187 -1.31 -8.44 -18.10
C SER A 187 -1.59 -8.55 -16.59
N ILE A 188 -1.48 -9.76 -16.02
CA ILE A 188 -1.60 -10.00 -14.56
C ILE A 188 -0.38 -9.45 -13.81
N LEU A 189 0.80 -9.53 -14.41
CA LEU A 189 2.06 -9.03 -13.85
C LEU A 189 2.26 -7.54 -14.14
N GLU A 190 1.55 -6.96 -15.09
CA GLU A 190 1.70 -5.57 -15.46
C GLU A 190 0.85 -4.67 -14.55
N THR A 191 1.52 -3.77 -13.83
CA THR A 191 0.87 -2.76 -12.99
C THR A 191 0.33 -1.65 -13.89
N THR A 192 -0.95 -1.72 -14.26
CA THR A 192 -1.63 -0.65 -15.02
C THR A 192 -2.03 0.55 -14.15
N ARG A 193 -2.19 0.32 -12.85
CA ARG A 193 -2.49 1.34 -11.83
C ARG A 193 -1.46 1.28 -10.71
N LEU A 194 -1.24 2.43 -10.08
CA LEU A 194 -0.44 2.49 -8.85
C LEU A 194 -1.13 1.68 -7.76
N LEU A 195 -0.33 0.95 -6.99
CA LEU A 195 -0.82 0.24 -5.82
C LEU A 195 -1.42 1.26 -4.85
N GLN A 196 -2.62 0.99 -4.35
CA GLN A 196 -3.15 1.71 -3.19
C GLN A 196 -2.83 0.92 -1.94
N ALA A 197 -2.46 1.61 -0.87
CA ALA A 197 -2.05 0.96 0.37
C ALA A 197 -3.19 0.11 0.99
N GLU A 198 -4.46 0.54 0.82
CA GLU A 198 -5.63 -0.23 1.26
C GLU A 198 -5.79 -1.56 0.52
N HIS A 199 -5.45 -1.61 -0.78
CA HIS A 199 -5.47 -2.87 -1.52
C HIS A 199 -4.43 -3.85 -0.97
N LEU A 200 -3.31 -3.37 -0.43
CA LEU A 200 -2.31 -4.24 0.19
C LEU A 200 -2.82 -4.82 1.51
N HIS A 201 -3.48 -4.01 2.35
CA HIS A 201 -4.19 -4.51 3.53
C HIS A 201 -5.23 -5.59 3.17
N GLY A 202 -6.00 -5.33 2.10
CA GLY A 202 -6.95 -6.30 1.55
C GLY A 202 -6.29 -7.61 1.10
N ALA A 203 -5.20 -7.53 0.34
CA ALA A 203 -4.46 -8.70 -0.13
C ALA A 203 -3.81 -9.49 1.01
N VAL A 204 -3.29 -8.82 2.03
CA VAL A 204 -2.76 -9.47 3.25
C VAL A 204 -3.87 -10.23 3.97
N SER A 205 -5.03 -9.61 4.18
CA SER A 205 -6.18 -10.28 4.79
C SER A 205 -6.68 -11.47 3.96
N ASP A 206 -6.76 -11.34 2.63
CA ASP A 206 -7.13 -12.43 1.72
C ASP A 206 -6.18 -13.63 1.86
N LEU A 207 -4.86 -13.37 1.89
CA LEU A 207 -3.86 -14.43 2.03
C LEU A 207 -3.91 -15.07 3.40
N LEU A 208 -4.05 -14.30 4.47
CA LEU A 208 -4.14 -14.86 5.82
C LEU A 208 -5.32 -15.82 5.95
N LEU A 209 -6.50 -15.42 5.44
CA LEU A 209 -7.67 -16.29 5.37
C LEU A 209 -7.43 -17.52 4.49
N LEU A 210 -6.75 -17.36 3.35
CA LEU A 210 -6.39 -18.48 2.48
C LEU A 210 -5.51 -19.49 3.23
N TYR A 211 -4.44 -19.02 3.88
CA TYR A 211 -3.51 -19.89 4.61
C TYR A 211 -4.15 -20.56 5.82
N HIS A 212 -5.02 -19.83 6.52
CA HIS A 212 -5.80 -20.38 7.63
C HIS A 212 -6.74 -21.48 7.14
N ASN A 213 -7.57 -21.19 6.13
CA ASN A 213 -8.59 -22.13 5.66
C ASN A 213 -8.01 -23.35 4.92
N LYS A 214 -6.90 -23.20 4.21
CA LYS A 214 -6.30 -24.29 3.42
C LYS A 214 -5.30 -25.11 4.19
N PHE A 215 -4.49 -24.49 5.05
CA PHE A 215 -3.38 -25.17 5.74
C PHE A 215 -3.53 -25.17 7.27
N ASN A 216 -4.62 -24.63 7.83
CA ASN A 216 -4.80 -24.43 9.27
C ASN A 216 -3.63 -23.68 9.91
N MET A 217 -2.98 -22.79 9.14
CA MET A 217 -1.83 -22.04 9.62
C MET A 217 -2.29 -20.89 10.51
N GLN A 218 -1.62 -20.72 11.65
CA GLN A 218 -1.85 -19.61 12.57
C GLN A 218 -0.74 -18.58 12.41
N PHE A 219 -1.12 -17.31 12.36
CA PHE A 219 -0.19 -16.19 12.32
C PHE A 219 -0.15 -15.51 13.69
N PRO A 220 1.04 -15.05 14.13
CA PRO A 220 1.14 -14.36 15.40
C PRO A 220 0.45 -12.98 15.34
N SER A 221 0.08 -12.47 16.51
CA SER A 221 -0.31 -11.07 16.66
C SER A 221 0.81 -10.13 16.27
N LEU A 222 0.43 -8.91 15.89
CA LEU A 222 1.40 -7.86 15.58
C LEU A 222 2.42 -7.67 16.71
N ASN A 223 3.64 -7.30 16.35
CA ASN A 223 4.63 -6.80 17.30
C ASN A 223 4.26 -5.38 17.75
N TRP A 224 3.08 -5.25 18.36
CA TRP A 224 2.42 -4.00 18.65
C TRP A 224 3.22 -3.08 19.58
N PRO A 225 4.05 -3.53 20.56
CA PRO A 225 4.80 -2.58 21.38
C PRO A 225 5.84 -1.80 20.56
N VAL A 226 6.55 -2.50 19.65
CA VAL A 226 7.56 -1.86 18.81
C VAL A 226 6.90 -1.03 17.71
N LEU A 227 5.80 -1.51 17.13
CA LEU A 227 5.03 -0.75 16.16
C LEU A 227 4.39 0.50 16.78
N LEU A 228 3.87 0.42 18.01
CA LEU A 228 3.33 1.56 18.75
C LEU A 228 4.41 2.63 18.95
N TYR A 229 5.58 2.22 19.45
CA TYR A 229 6.72 3.12 19.58
C TYR A 229 7.10 3.74 18.23
N LYS A 230 7.11 2.95 17.16
CA LYS A 230 7.40 3.43 15.81
C LYS A 230 6.38 4.48 15.33
N TYR A 231 5.09 4.26 15.54
CA TYR A 231 4.05 5.24 15.20
C TYR A 231 4.21 6.54 15.99
N VAL A 232 4.43 6.45 17.30
CA VAL A 232 4.71 7.61 18.16
C VAL A 232 5.96 8.36 17.69
N LYS A 233 7.03 7.63 17.37
CA LYS A 233 8.30 8.17 16.88
C LYS A 233 8.12 8.88 15.52
N ARG A 234 7.42 8.26 14.57
CA ARG A 234 7.18 8.80 13.21
C ARG A 234 6.22 10.00 13.20
N LEU A 235 5.23 10.01 14.08
CA LEU A 235 4.31 11.15 14.27
C LEU A 235 4.92 12.24 15.16
N ALA A 236 6.14 12.02 15.69
CA ALA A 236 6.87 12.93 16.56
C ALA A 236 6.05 13.38 17.78
N LEU A 237 5.33 12.42 18.37
CA LEU A 237 4.45 12.64 19.51
C LEU A 237 5.17 12.39 20.84
N PRO A 238 4.69 12.99 21.96
CA PRO A 238 5.22 12.71 23.30
C PRO A 238 5.12 11.23 23.69
N LEU A 239 6.08 10.76 24.48
CA LEU A 239 6.16 9.35 24.90
C LEU A 239 5.00 8.91 25.80
N ASP A 240 4.29 9.85 26.41
CA ASP A 240 3.11 9.61 27.27
C ASP A 240 1.95 8.92 26.54
N ILE A 241 1.95 8.98 25.21
CA ILE A 241 0.98 8.24 24.39
C ILE A 241 1.16 6.74 24.54
N HIS A 242 2.38 6.25 24.73
CA HIS A 242 2.64 4.82 24.81
C HIS A 242 1.94 4.13 26.01
N PRO A 243 2.09 4.58 27.27
CA PRO A 243 1.38 3.99 28.40
C PRO A 243 -0.14 4.18 28.32
N ALA A 244 -0.61 5.31 27.77
CA ALA A 244 -2.04 5.56 27.64
C ALA A 244 -2.70 4.68 26.56
N ALA A 245 -2.06 4.49 25.41
CA ALA A 245 -2.52 3.56 24.37
C ALA A 245 -2.54 2.12 24.88
N LYS A 246 -1.58 1.72 25.72
CA LYS A 246 -1.56 0.39 26.38
C LYS A 246 -2.75 0.21 27.33
N LYS A 247 -3.13 1.23 28.10
CA LYS A 247 -4.34 1.18 28.95
C LYS A 247 -5.61 1.05 28.10
N LEU A 248 -5.68 1.81 27.02
CA LEU A 248 -6.83 1.80 26.12
C LEU A 248 -6.98 0.47 25.36
N GLN A 249 -5.86 -0.15 24.98
CA GLN A 249 -5.82 -1.50 24.42
C GLN A 249 -6.47 -2.53 25.34
N HIS A 250 -6.14 -2.48 26.65
CA HIS A 250 -6.72 -3.38 27.64
C HIS A 250 -8.22 -3.15 27.83
N LEU A 251 -8.65 -1.88 27.82
CA LEU A 251 -10.06 -1.50 27.95
C LEU A 251 -10.89 -2.00 26.76
N LEU A 252 -10.36 -1.87 25.54
CA LEU A 252 -11.04 -2.26 24.30
C LEU A 252 -10.91 -3.74 23.96
N GLY A 253 -10.02 -4.47 24.63
CA GLY A 253 -9.80 -5.90 24.39
C GLY A 253 -9.17 -6.19 23.03
N PHE A 254 -8.34 -5.29 22.49
CA PHE A 254 -7.66 -5.52 21.22
C PHE A 254 -6.47 -6.47 21.40
N ASP A 255 -6.51 -7.62 20.76
CA ASP A 255 -5.44 -8.64 20.74
C ASP A 255 -4.39 -8.39 19.64
N PHE A 256 -4.74 -7.56 18.65
CA PHE A 256 -3.96 -7.32 17.43
C PHE A 256 -3.68 -8.60 16.63
N GLU A 257 -4.59 -9.56 16.69
CA GLU A 257 -4.60 -10.73 15.83
C GLU A 257 -5.40 -10.46 14.57
N TYR A 258 -5.03 -11.14 13.49
CA TYR A 258 -5.83 -11.10 12.27
C TYR A 258 -7.02 -12.05 12.41
N PRO A 259 -8.21 -11.67 11.94
CA PRO A 259 -9.39 -12.51 12.03
C PRO A 259 -9.23 -13.79 11.21
N THR A 260 -9.70 -14.90 11.76
CA THR A 260 -9.68 -16.22 11.10
C THR A 260 -10.89 -16.44 10.20
N SER A 261 -11.98 -15.72 10.43
CA SER A 261 -13.13 -15.65 9.53
C SER A 261 -13.65 -14.21 9.46
N ILE A 262 -14.23 -13.84 8.32
CA ILE A 262 -14.91 -12.56 8.14
C ILE A 262 -16.35 -12.86 7.76
N SER A 263 -17.28 -12.53 8.65
CA SER A 263 -18.71 -12.53 8.38
C SER A 263 -19.13 -11.11 7.95
N GLY A 264 -19.91 -11.00 6.87
CA GLY A 264 -20.42 -9.73 6.37
C GLY A 264 -19.37 -8.82 5.70
N ARG A 265 -19.58 -7.50 5.78
CA ARG A 265 -18.68 -6.49 5.18
C ARG A 265 -17.40 -6.34 6.02
N ARG A 266 -16.26 -6.14 5.34
CA ARG A 266 -14.98 -5.87 6.01
C ARG A 266 -15.06 -4.59 6.82
N ARG A 267 -14.80 -4.69 8.12
CA ARG A 267 -14.76 -3.53 9.02
C ARG A 267 -13.32 -3.05 9.18
N PRO A 268 -13.06 -1.73 9.21
CA PRO A 268 -11.71 -1.20 9.42
C PRO A 268 -11.02 -1.75 10.68
N LEU A 269 -11.75 -1.93 11.79
CA LEU A 269 -11.18 -2.48 13.03
C LEU A 269 -10.88 -3.98 13.00
N GLN A 270 -11.19 -4.71 11.92
CA GLN A 270 -10.71 -6.10 11.75
C GLN A 270 -9.21 -6.15 11.42
N LEU A 271 -8.64 -5.04 10.95
CA LEU A 271 -7.21 -4.96 10.64
C LEU A 271 -6.45 -4.50 11.90
N PRO A 272 -5.49 -5.30 12.41
CA PRO A 272 -4.83 -5.00 13.68
C PRO A 272 -3.95 -3.73 13.62
N GLU A 273 -3.43 -3.36 12.45
CA GLU A 273 -2.69 -2.11 12.24
C GLU A 273 -3.60 -0.89 12.39
N LEU A 274 -4.85 -0.99 11.92
CA LEU A 274 -5.84 0.10 12.05
C LEU A 274 -6.33 0.21 13.49
N GLN A 275 -6.47 -0.92 14.21
CA GLN A 275 -6.71 -0.89 15.66
C GLN A 275 -5.60 -0.10 16.37
N LEU A 276 -4.33 -0.42 16.06
CA LEU A 276 -3.18 0.23 16.70
C LEU A 276 -3.11 1.72 16.40
N VAL A 277 -3.30 2.13 15.15
CA VAL A 277 -3.29 3.55 14.76
C VAL A 277 -4.50 4.29 15.33
N ALA A 278 -5.67 3.67 15.39
CA ALA A 278 -6.84 4.25 16.04
C ALA A 278 -6.59 4.52 17.53
N LEU A 279 -5.93 3.59 18.24
CA LEU A 279 -5.51 3.81 19.64
C LEU A 279 -4.56 5.00 19.77
N VAL A 280 -3.59 5.16 18.86
CA VAL A 280 -2.67 6.30 18.85
C VAL A 280 -3.45 7.60 18.65
N VAL A 281 -4.36 7.65 17.69
CA VAL A 281 -5.17 8.85 17.41
C VAL A 281 -6.06 9.21 18.60
N ILE A 282 -6.80 8.25 19.17
CA ILE A 282 -7.68 8.48 20.33
C ILE A 282 -6.87 8.94 21.54
N THR A 283 -5.73 8.29 21.80
CA THR A 283 -4.84 8.68 22.90
C THR A 283 -4.29 10.09 22.71
N THR A 284 -3.92 10.43 21.47
CA THR A 284 -3.48 11.79 21.11
C THR A 284 -4.60 12.79 21.39
N LYS A 285 -5.83 12.51 20.96
CA LYS A 285 -6.99 13.38 21.23
C LYS A 285 -7.29 13.55 22.73
N LEU A 286 -7.10 12.50 23.52
CA LEU A 286 -7.34 12.54 24.97
C LEU A 286 -6.31 13.38 25.72
N LEU A 287 -5.03 13.26 25.36
CA LEU A 287 -3.93 13.95 26.05
C LEU A 287 -3.63 15.33 25.45
N PHE A 288 -3.75 15.47 24.14
CA PHE A 288 -3.41 16.64 23.34
C PHE A 288 -4.55 16.94 22.35
N PRO A 289 -5.67 17.53 22.80
CA PRO A 289 -6.81 17.81 21.93
C PRO A 289 -6.46 18.82 20.81
N PHE A 290 -7.22 18.78 19.71
CA PHE A 290 -7.05 19.65 18.53
C PHE A 290 -7.82 20.97 18.63
N ASP A 291 -8.22 21.38 19.82
CA ASP A 291 -9.03 22.57 20.07
C ASP A 291 -8.24 23.66 20.84
N ASP A 292 -8.78 24.87 20.82
CA ASP A 292 -8.20 26.03 21.52
C ASP A 292 -8.69 26.13 22.99
N VAL A 293 -9.35 25.10 23.51
CA VAL A 293 -9.94 25.12 24.85
C VAL A 293 -8.85 24.90 25.89
N GLU A 294 -8.73 25.87 26.80
CA GLU A 294 -7.78 25.76 27.89
C GLU A 294 -8.22 24.75 28.94
N ARG A 295 -7.38 23.76 29.26
CA ARG A 295 -7.62 22.73 30.27
C ARG A 295 -6.44 22.66 31.21
N TYR A 296 -6.68 22.62 32.52
CA TYR A 296 -5.62 22.74 33.53
C TYR A 296 -5.41 21.43 34.31
N PRO A 297 -4.23 20.80 34.21
CA PRO A 297 -3.91 19.61 34.98
C PRO A 297 -3.85 19.90 36.48
N THR A 298 -4.08 18.86 37.29
CA THR A 298 -4.05 18.97 38.76
C THR A 298 -2.65 18.86 39.33
N THR A 299 -1.79 18.07 38.67
CA THR A 299 -0.44 17.76 39.11
C THR A 299 0.58 17.98 37.99
N VAL A 300 1.83 18.27 38.38
CA VAL A 300 2.95 18.45 37.44
C VAL A 300 3.36 17.13 36.78
N GLU A 301 3.01 15.99 37.38
CA GLU A 301 3.30 14.65 36.86
C GLU A 301 2.35 14.23 35.73
N GLU A 302 1.27 14.99 35.50
CA GLU A 302 0.34 14.68 34.43
C GLU A 302 0.95 14.97 33.05
N PRO A 303 0.76 14.07 32.07
CA PRO A 303 1.30 14.24 30.71
C PRO A 303 0.68 15.45 29.98
N THR A 304 -0.50 15.88 30.41
CA THR A 304 -1.29 16.99 29.86
C THR A 304 -0.74 18.36 30.26
N VAL A 305 0.33 18.41 31.06
CA VAL A 305 1.12 19.63 31.31
C VAL A 305 1.79 20.10 30.02
N GLN A 306 2.16 19.18 29.12
CA GLN A 306 2.73 19.53 27.83
C GLN A 306 1.61 19.84 26.83
N VAL A 307 1.80 20.90 26.03
CA VAL A 307 0.87 21.31 24.98
C VAL A 307 1.60 21.32 23.64
N ILE A 308 0.98 20.71 22.65
CA ILE A 308 1.45 20.67 21.27
C ILE A 308 0.80 21.81 20.50
N ASP A 309 1.61 22.61 19.79
CA ASP A 309 1.12 23.55 18.79
C ASP A 309 0.91 22.80 17.47
N TRP A 310 -0.33 22.44 17.17
CA TRP A 310 -0.67 21.61 16.00
C TRP A 310 -0.34 22.28 14.66
N ASN A 311 -0.33 23.61 14.60
CA ASN A 311 0.03 24.34 13.39
C ASN A 311 1.53 24.22 13.12
N LEU A 312 2.35 24.40 14.17
CA LEU A 312 3.80 24.23 14.05
C LEU A 312 4.16 22.76 13.83
N TRP A 313 3.50 21.82 14.52
CA TRP A 313 3.66 20.38 14.27
C TRP A 313 3.40 20.04 12.80
N SER A 314 2.31 20.57 12.22
CA SER A 314 1.97 20.36 10.80
C SER A 314 3.05 20.91 9.87
N GLN A 315 3.63 22.08 10.19
CA GLN A 315 4.75 22.64 9.43
C GLN A 315 6.02 21.78 9.53
N ILE A 316 6.35 21.26 10.71
CA ILE A 316 7.50 20.35 10.88
C ILE A 316 7.27 19.06 10.07
N GLN A 317 6.08 18.46 10.15
CA GLN A 317 5.75 17.25 9.39
C GLN A 317 5.81 17.51 7.89
N ARG A 318 5.28 18.63 7.41
CA ARG A 318 5.41 19.05 6.01
C ARG A 318 6.87 19.24 5.62
N HIS A 319 7.72 19.81 6.47
CA HIS A 319 9.14 19.94 6.17
C HIS A 319 9.86 18.58 6.11
N TYR A 320 9.46 17.61 6.93
CA TYR A 320 9.98 16.25 6.87
C TYR A 320 9.49 15.50 5.61
N ASP A 321 8.20 15.62 5.29
CA ASP A 321 7.61 14.98 4.13
C ASP A 321 8.06 15.62 2.83
N ASN A 322 8.17 16.94 2.80
CA ASN A 322 8.70 17.75 1.70
C ASN A 322 10.19 17.96 1.84
N ARG A 323 10.90 17.12 2.59
CA ARG A 323 12.35 17.12 2.55
C ARG A 323 12.74 16.79 1.12
N GLU A 324 12.91 17.85 0.34
CA GLU A 324 13.79 17.89 -0.79
C GLU A 324 15.10 17.35 -0.22
N THR A 325 15.68 16.36 -0.89
CA THR A 325 17.09 16.03 -0.58
C THR A 325 17.87 17.35 -0.57
N PRO A 326 18.95 17.47 0.23
CA PRO A 326 19.61 18.75 0.56
C PRO A 326 20.05 19.65 -0.61
N ALA A 327 19.82 19.24 -1.87
CA ALA A 327 20.03 19.99 -3.10
C ALA A 327 18.74 20.40 -3.85
N GLY A 328 17.55 20.36 -3.24
CA GLY A 328 16.31 20.73 -3.92
C GLY A 328 15.81 19.67 -4.90
N GLN A 329 16.07 18.38 -4.64
CA GLN A 329 15.75 17.27 -5.56
C GLN A 329 14.43 16.56 -5.15
N LEU A 330 13.73 15.96 -6.11
CA LEU A 330 12.59 15.07 -5.90
C LEU A 330 13.07 13.83 -5.12
N GLY A 331 12.74 13.76 -3.83
CA GLY A 331 13.07 12.58 -3.03
C GLY A 331 12.55 11.28 -3.65
N LYS A 332 13.37 10.22 -3.63
CA LYS A 332 13.07 8.88 -4.19
C LYS A 332 11.67 8.40 -3.80
N GLY A 333 10.90 7.94 -4.77
CA GLY A 333 9.50 7.50 -4.67
C GLY A 333 8.45 8.58 -4.88
N LYS A 334 8.83 9.86 -4.93
CA LYS A 334 7.90 10.95 -5.27
C LYS A 334 7.78 11.14 -6.77
N GLU A 335 8.78 10.70 -7.54
CA GLU A 335 8.83 10.83 -9.00
C GLU A 335 7.65 10.12 -9.66
N ILE A 336 7.21 8.98 -9.12
CA ILE A 336 6.05 8.26 -9.65
C ILE A 336 4.71 8.91 -9.29
N LEU A 337 4.67 9.76 -8.26
CA LEU A 337 3.46 10.43 -7.78
C LEU A 337 3.27 11.82 -8.42
N VAL A 338 4.23 12.26 -9.25
CA VAL A 338 4.18 13.55 -9.94
C VAL A 338 2.95 13.62 -10.83
N THR A 339 2.11 14.62 -10.59
CA THR A 339 0.96 14.92 -11.44
C THR A 339 1.31 16.02 -12.45
N GLU A 340 0.50 16.15 -13.51
CA GLU A 340 0.67 17.20 -14.54
C GLU A 340 0.72 18.61 -13.94
N ARG A 341 0.00 18.85 -12.84
CA ARG A 341 -0.04 20.15 -12.15
C ARG A 341 1.27 20.45 -11.45
N ASP A 342 1.90 19.42 -10.87
CA ASP A 342 3.12 19.57 -10.08
C ASP A 342 4.30 19.96 -10.96
N VAL A 343 4.33 19.46 -12.21
CA VAL A 343 5.37 19.80 -13.22
C VAL A 343 5.52 21.32 -13.41
N PHE A 344 4.43 22.08 -13.33
CA PHE A 344 4.48 23.54 -13.45
C PHE A 344 5.08 24.25 -12.23
N SER A 345 5.08 23.60 -11.06
CA SER A 345 5.63 24.12 -9.82
C SER A 345 7.05 23.64 -9.51
N MET A 346 7.58 22.72 -10.31
CA MET A 346 8.91 22.15 -10.11
C MET A 346 10.03 23.14 -10.46
N THR A 347 11.11 23.05 -9.70
CA THR A 347 12.35 23.76 -10.05
C THR A 347 13.04 23.08 -11.24
N PRO A 348 13.94 23.76 -11.98
CA PRO A 348 14.67 23.15 -13.09
C PRO A 348 15.45 21.89 -12.69
N SER A 349 16.06 21.88 -11.50
CA SER A 349 16.80 20.71 -10.99
C SER A 349 15.88 19.51 -10.69
N GLN A 350 14.68 19.78 -10.18
CA GLN A 350 13.64 18.77 -9.94
C GLN A 350 13.15 18.17 -11.26
N LEU A 351 12.98 19.01 -12.28
CA LEU A 351 12.58 18.55 -13.60
C LEU A 351 13.66 17.66 -14.25
N ASP A 352 14.93 18.06 -14.18
CA ASP A 352 16.05 17.27 -14.72
C ASP A 352 16.14 15.89 -14.03
N GLU A 353 15.98 15.84 -12.72
CA GLU A 353 15.95 14.57 -11.99
C GLU A 353 14.74 13.72 -12.36
N TYR A 354 13.55 14.31 -12.47
CA TYR A 354 12.36 13.60 -12.93
C TYR A 354 12.57 13.02 -14.34
N MET A 355 13.20 13.78 -15.25
CA MET A 355 13.51 13.32 -16.61
C MET A 355 14.56 12.21 -16.62
N ASN A 356 15.60 12.29 -15.78
CA ASN A 356 16.59 11.23 -15.60
C ASN A 356 15.96 9.95 -15.01
N TRP A 357 15.08 10.10 -14.01
CA TRP A 357 14.32 8.98 -13.46
C TRP A 357 13.39 8.38 -14.52
N TYR A 358 12.75 9.21 -15.34
CA TYR A 358 11.89 8.76 -16.43
C TYR A 358 12.68 8.02 -17.51
N GLU A 359 13.86 8.50 -17.89
CA GLU A 359 14.74 7.81 -18.83
C GLU A 359 15.13 6.42 -18.30
N ASN A 360 15.64 6.36 -17.07
CA ASN A 360 16.11 5.11 -16.47
C ASN A 360 14.97 4.12 -16.16
N SER A 361 13.82 4.62 -15.69
CA SER A 361 12.69 3.79 -15.25
C SER A 361 11.72 3.49 -16.38
N TRP A 362 11.51 4.43 -17.31
CA TRP A 362 10.47 4.33 -18.33
C TRP A 362 10.96 3.90 -19.70
N LEU A 363 12.15 4.32 -20.13
CA LEU A 363 12.69 3.94 -21.44
C LEU A 363 13.38 2.56 -21.40
N ASP A 364 13.46 1.90 -22.56
CA ASP A 364 14.24 0.69 -22.76
C ASP A 364 15.33 1.05 -23.77
N PRO A 365 16.61 1.15 -23.35
CA PRO A 365 17.70 1.62 -24.21
C PRO A 365 17.92 0.70 -25.42
N SER A 366 17.37 -0.53 -25.39
CA SER A 366 17.50 -1.48 -26.49
C SER A 366 16.52 -1.28 -27.64
N LYS A 367 15.49 -0.43 -27.47
CA LYS A 367 14.51 -0.09 -28.51
C LYS A 367 14.69 1.32 -29.06
N ASP A 368 15.81 1.97 -28.74
CA ASP A 368 16.06 3.33 -29.17
C ASP A 368 16.33 3.38 -30.68
N LEU A 369 15.36 3.89 -31.43
CA LEU A 369 15.44 4.10 -32.88
C LEU A 369 16.16 5.41 -33.23
N PHE A 370 16.34 6.31 -32.25
CA PHE A 370 16.89 7.64 -32.44
C PHE A 370 17.78 8.02 -31.25
N PRO A 371 19.02 7.52 -31.16
CA PRO A 371 19.95 7.87 -30.10
C PRO A 371 20.37 9.33 -30.25
N THR A 372 19.58 10.24 -29.67
CA THR A 372 19.86 11.69 -29.59
C THR A 372 20.34 12.12 -28.21
N GLY A 373 20.37 11.20 -27.23
CA GLY A 373 20.88 11.44 -25.88
C GLY A 373 22.40 11.19 -25.76
N PRO A 374 23.04 11.66 -24.67
CA PRO A 374 24.38 11.22 -24.31
C PRO A 374 24.40 9.68 -24.28
N SER A 375 25.46 9.06 -24.80
CA SER A 375 25.59 7.59 -24.70
C SER A 375 25.46 7.17 -23.24
N ALA A 376 24.84 6.02 -22.96
CA ALA A 376 24.51 5.50 -21.61
C ALA A 376 25.66 5.43 -20.57
N GLY A 377 26.87 5.90 -20.90
CA GLY A 377 27.99 6.15 -19.99
C GLY A 377 28.18 7.61 -19.55
N ASP A 378 27.43 8.58 -20.10
CA ASP A 378 27.51 10.02 -19.77
C ASP A 378 26.38 10.50 -18.86
N SER A 379 25.51 9.60 -18.38
CA SER A 379 24.65 9.92 -17.23
C SER A 379 25.59 10.39 -16.13
N GLN A 380 25.59 11.70 -15.86
CA GLN A 380 26.23 12.25 -14.68
C GLN A 380 25.67 11.44 -13.52
N THR A 381 26.47 10.51 -13.03
CA THR A 381 26.32 10.01 -11.67
C THR A 381 26.53 11.27 -10.85
N THR A 382 25.44 11.96 -10.53
CA THR A 382 25.42 12.95 -9.47
C THR A 382 26.15 12.27 -8.32
N ALA A 383 27.31 12.83 -7.96
CA ALA A 383 28.14 12.31 -6.90
C ALA A 383 27.23 11.94 -5.71
N PRO A 384 27.45 10.80 -5.04
CA PRO A 384 26.63 10.43 -3.90
C PRO A 384 26.78 11.55 -2.87
N THR A 385 25.80 12.45 -2.84
CA THR A 385 25.57 13.32 -1.71
C THR A 385 25.37 12.40 -0.52
N PRO A 386 25.85 12.77 0.68
CA PRO A 386 25.55 12.00 1.86
C PRO A 386 24.03 11.97 2.00
N ASP A 387 23.40 10.87 1.58
CA ASP A 387 22.00 10.60 1.80
C ASP A 387 21.84 10.61 3.32
N ILE A 388 21.28 11.69 3.87
CA ILE A 388 20.91 11.76 5.28
C ILE A 388 20.06 10.53 5.51
N THR A 389 20.51 9.64 6.39
CA THR A 389 19.80 8.38 6.61
C THR A 389 18.38 8.67 7.08
N ASP A 390 17.42 7.82 6.70
CA ASP A 390 16.02 7.94 7.14
C ASP A 390 15.93 8.10 8.68
N GLU A 391 16.88 7.52 9.42
CA GLU A 391 17.01 7.63 10.87
C GLU A 391 17.44 9.03 11.34
N GLU A 392 18.49 9.61 10.76
CA GLU A 392 18.95 10.97 11.08
C GLU A 392 17.87 12.02 10.77
N ALA A 393 17.12 11.81 9.68
CA ALA A 393 15.97 12.62 9.31
C ALA A 393 14.91 12.63 10.41
N LEU A 394 14.59 11.44 10.88
CA LEU A 394 13.53 11.20 11.84
C LEU A 394 13.95 11.68 13.24
N ASP A 395 15.22 11.58 13.59
CA ASP A 395 15.74 12.18 14.83
C ASP A 395 15.73 13.72 14.77
N GLY A 396 15.98 14.31 13.60
CA GLY A 396 15.81 15.75 13.36
C GLY A 396 14.37 16.21 13.54
N LEU A 397 13.41 15.45 12.97
CA LEU A 397 11.97 15.68 13.14
C LEU A 397 11.56 15.69 14.62
N ILE A 398 12.02 14.69 15.38
CA ILE A 398 11.69 14.56 16.80
C ILE A 398 12.28 15.72 17.60
N LYS A 399 13.55 16.08 17.36
CA LYS A 399 14.17 17.23 18.04
C LYS A 399 13.44 18.54 17.75
N ALA A 400 13.00 18.75 16.51
CA ALA A 400 12.20 19.92 16.15
C ALA A 400 10.84 19.92 16.88
N SER A 401 10.12 18.80 16.87
CA SER A 401 8.83 18.66 17.55
C SER A 401 8.93 18.86 19.06
N THR A 402 9.91 18.21 19.71
CA THR A 402 10.08 18.31 21.17
C THR A 402 10.50 19.71 21.61
N SER A 403 11.26 20.44 20.79
CA SER A 403 11.67 21.82 21.11
C SER A 403 10.51 22.82 21.14
N GLN A 404 9.38 22.48 20.51
CA GLN A 404 8.20 23.36 20.43
C GLN A 404 7.15 23.10 21.51
N LEU A 405 7.32 22.05 22.32
CA LEU A 405 6.38 21.73 23.39
C LEU A 405 6.33 22.86 24.41
N ARG A 406 5.12 23.34 24.69
CA ARG A 406 4.88 24.38 25.70
C ARG A 406 4.43 23.73 27.00
N SER A 407 4.83 24.31 28.12
CA SER A 407 4.34 23.90 29.45
C SER A 407 3.09 24.72 29.82
N ARG A 408 2.09 24.04 30.38
CA ARG A 408 0.86 24.65 30.86
C ARG A 408 0.89 24.84 32.37
N GLN A 409 0.16 25.85 32.83
CA GLN A 409 0.00 26.10 34.26
C GLN A 409 -0.81 24.98 34.91
N VAL A 410 -0.33 24.52 36.07
CA VAL A 410 -1.01 23.54 36.93
C VAL A 410 -1.93 24.28 37.90
N ILE A 411 -3.18 23.82 38.02
CA ILE A 411 -4.16 24.35 38.98
C ILE A 411 -4.61 23.19 39.86
N ALA A 412 -4.11 23.15 41.09
CA ALA A 412 -4.40 22.08 42.05
C ALA A 412 -5.82 22.15 42.63
N ASP A 413 -6.44 23.34 42.65
CA ASP A 413 -7.76 23.54 43.23
C ASP A 413 -8.86 22.88 42.40
N ASN A 414 -9.70 22.08 43.05
CA ASN A 414 -10.79 21.31 42.44
C ASN A 414 -12.10 22.10 42.39
N ASP A 415 -12.07 23.25 41.71
CA ASP A 415 -13.29 23.99 41.43
C ASP A 415 -14.01 23.40 40.20
N LEU A 416 -15.33 23.20 40.30
CA LEU A 416 -16.18 22.63 39.24
C LEU A 416 -16.17 23.46 37.94
N GLU A 417 -15.77 24.72 38.01
CA GLU A 417 -15.66 25.62 36.85
C GLU A 417 -14.33 25.47 36.09
N THR A 418 -13.34 24.79 36.67
CA THR A 418 -12.05 24.59 35.99
C THR A 418 -12.11 23.44 34.98
N PRO A 419 -11.93 23.69 33.67
CA PRO A 419 -11.91 22.63 32.67
C PRO A 419 -10.69 21.72 32.88
N ARG A 420 -10.93 20.43 33.07
CA ARG A 420 -9.88 19.43 33.28
C ARG A 420 -9.46 18.75 31.97
N PRO A 421 -8.21 18.24 31.89
CA PRO A 421 -7.79 17.39 30.78
C PRO A 421 -8.73 16.20 30.61
N GLY A 422 -9.11 15.89 29.37
CA GLY A 422 -10.11 14.86 29.05
C GLY A 422 -11.57 15.33 29.05
N CYS A 423 -11.89 16.54 29.56
CA CYS A 423 -13.22 17.12 29.40
C CYS A 423 -13.48 17.56 27.94
N SER A 424 -14.76 17.52 27.53
CA SER A 424 -15.22 17.98 26.21
C SER A 424 -14.53 17.25 25.05
N TYR A 425 -14.46 15.92 25.11
CA TYR A 425 -13.91 15.11 24.03
C TYR A 425 -14.76 15.23 22.75
N THR A 426 -14.16 15.75 21.68
CA THR A 426 -14.84 15.92 20.39
C THR A 426 -14.72 14.68 19.53
N ARG A 427 -15.82 14.24 18.92
CA ARG A 427 -15.88 13.09 18.00
C ARG A 427 -16.05 13.59 16.57
N TYR A 428 -15.27 13.02 15.65
CA TYR A 428 -15.33 13.35 14.23
C TYR A 428 -15.87 12.12 13.51
N ARG A 429 -17.01 12.24 12.84
CA ARG A 429 -17.63 11.12 12.13
C ARG A 429 -17.32 11.16 10.64
N THR A 430 -17.21 12.36 10.08
CA THR A 430 -17.01 12.59 8.66
C THR A 430 -15.80 13.49 8.39
N GLU A 431 -15.35 13.52 7.13
CA GLU A 431 -14.25 14.39 6.69
C GLU A 431 -14.54 15.88 6.84
N SER A 432 -15.83 16.26 6.78
CA SER A 432 -16.28 17.65 6.98
C SER A 432 -16.22 18.10 8.43
N ASP A 433 -16.26 17.16 9.38
CA ASP A 433 -16.23 17.49 10.82
C ASP A 433 -14.81 17.84 11.32
N LEU A 434 -13.78 17.54 10.52
CA LEU A 434 -12.39 17.71 10.93
C LEU A 434 -11.94 19.16 10.78
N PRO A 435 -11.49 19.82 11.87
CA PRO A 435 -10.78 21.09 11.75
C PRO A 435 -9.45 20.89 11.02
N ASP A 436 -8.92 21.95 10.40
CA ASP A 436 -7.71 21.88 9.56
C ASP A 436 -6.49 21.30 10.30
N THR A 437 -6.36 21.63 11.59
CA THR A 437 -5.31 21.08 12.47
C THR A 437 -5.43 19.56 12.60
N ALA A 438 -6.61 19.06 12.94
CA ALA A 438 -6.89 17.64 13.07
C ALA A 438 -6.82 16.92 11.71
N ARG A 439 -7.29 17.53 10.62
CA ARG A 439 -7.19 16.96 9.26
C ARG A 439 -5.73 16.67 8.92
N SER A 440 -4.83 17.62 9.13
CA SER A 440 -3.40 17.41 8.85
C SER A 440 -2.77 16.28 9.67
N PHE A 441 -3.19 16.12 10.92
CA PHE A 441 -2.76 15.01 11.77
C PHE A 441 -3.30 13.66 11.28
N TYR A 442 -4.61 13.59 11.00
CA TYR A 442 -5.25 12.37 10.50
C TYR A 442 -4.70 11.95 9.13
N GLU A 443 -4.44 12.89 8.22
CA GLU A 443 -3.80 12.61 6.93
C GLU A 443 -2.41 12.01 7.10
N THR A 444 -1.60 12.58 8.01
CA THR A 444 -0.26 12.07 8.31
C THR A 444 -0.33 10.67 8.93
N ALA A 445 -1.24 10.45 9.89
CA ALA A 445 -1.45 9.15 10.51
C ALA A 445 -1.94 8.09 9.50
N ALA A 446 -2.87 8.46 8.62
CA ALA A 446 -3.39 7.60 7.56
C ALA A 446 -2.29 7.22 6.57
N LYS A 447 -1.44 8.18 6.16
CA LYS A 447 -0.29 7.94 5.30
C LYS A 447 0.71 6.97 5.93
N VAL A 448 1.02 7.11 7.22
CA VAL A 448 1.96 6.22 7.93
C VAL A 448 1.37 4.80 8.08
N ALA A 449 0.05 4.70 8.32
CA ALA A 449 -0.66 3.42 8.41
C ALA A 449 -0.88 2.74 7.05
N GLY A 450 -0.80 3.49 5.95
CA GLY A 450 -1.11 3.02 4.60
C GLY A 450 -2.62 2.86 4.36
N VAL A 451 -3.43 3.84 4.75
CA VAL A 451 -4.89 3.87 4.50
C VAL A 451 -5.34 5.26 4.04
N SER A 452 -6.57 5.36 3.52
CA SER A 452 -7.20 6.65 3.23
C SER A 452 -7.61 7.37 4.52
N LEU A 453 -7.79 8.70 4.41
CA LEU A 453 -8.34 9.53 5.47
C LEU A 453 -9.71 9.02 5.92
N SER A 454 -10.62 8.75 4.98
CA SER A 454 -11.95 8.20 5.25
C SER A 454 -11.91 6.89 6.04
N THR A 455 -11.01 5.97 5.70
CA THR A 455 -10.90 4.68 6.39
C THR A 455 -10.39 4.85 7.82
N LEU A 456 -9.44 5.76 8.05
CA LEU A 456 -8.95 6.05 9.40
C LEU A 456 -10.03 6.70 10.27
N ILE A 457 -10.81 7.65 9.74
CA ILE A 457 -11.91 8.29 10.48
C ILE A 457 -12.94 7.24 10.90
N ARG A 458 -13.33 6.35 9.98
CA ARG A 458 -14.24 5.24 10.27
C ARG A 458 -13.68 4.31 11.35
N ALA A 459 -12.40 3.93 11.26
CA ALA A 459 -11.75 3.09 12.27
C ALA A 459 -11.75 3.75 13.66
N VAL A 460 -11.42 5.04 13.74
CA VAL A 460 -11.42 5.81 14.98
C VAL A 460 -12.85 5.93 15.54
N SER A 461 -13.84 6.24 14.70
CA SER A 461 -15.24 6.33 15.13
C SER A 461 -15.76 4.99 15.66
N GLN A 462 -15.40 3.86 15.04
CA GLN A 462 -15.76 2.53 15.54
C GLN A 462 -15.12 2.25 16.91
N ALA A 463 -13.85 2.62 17.10
CA ALA A 463 -13.16 2.44 18.37
C ALA A 463 -13.76 3.34 19.47
N GLU A 464 -14.08 4.60 19.15
CA GLU A 464 -14.78 5.52 20.05
C GLU A 464 -16.16 4.97 20.44
N ASN A 465 -16.91 4.39 19.51
CA ASN A 465 -18.20 3.75 19.80
C ASN A 465 -18.05 2.56 20.77
N LYS A 466 -16.97 1.75 20.65
CA LYS A 466 -16.66 0.70 21.63
C LYS A 466 -16.35 1.28 23.02
N ILE A 467 -15.61 2.38 23.11
CA ILE A 467 -15.34 3.07 24.38
C ILE A 467 -16.65 3.57 25.01
N ASN A 468 -17.55 4.14 24.21
CA ASN A 468 -18.84 4.65 24.72
C ASN A 468 -19.73 3.55 25.26
N ARG A 469 -19.82 2.43 24.53
CA ARG A 469 -20.52 1.23 25.02
C ARG A 469 -19.96 0.76 26.35
N TRP A 470 -18.63 0.72 26.48
CA TRP A 470 -17.98 0.39 27.76
C TRP A 470 -18.32 1.40 28.87
N LEU A 471 -18.32 2.71 28.60
CA LEU A 471 -18.69 3.75 29.57
C LEU A 471 -20.16 3.70 29.99
N GLU A 472 -21.06 3.40 29.05
CA GLU A 472 -22.48 3.19 29.35
C GLU A 472 -22.69 1.97 30.23
N GLU A 473 -21.97 0.88 29.95
CA GLU A 473 -22.01 -0.33 30.74
C GLU A 473 -21.50 -0.11 32.17
N GLN A 474 -20.38 0.60 32.34
CA GLN A 474 -19.88 0.98 33.66
C GLN A 474 -20.90 1.82 34.43
N ARG A 475 -21.51 2.82 33.78
CA ARG A 475 -22.57 3.64 34.40
C ARG A 475 -23.80 2.81 34.80
N ARG A 476 -24.18 1.82 33.99
CA ARG A 476 -25.27 0.88 34.35
C ARG A 476 -24.89 0.06 35.57
N VAL A 477 -23.68 -0.52 35.61
CA VAL A 477 -23.19 -1.31 36.74
C VAL A 477 -23.14 -0.47 38.02
N GLU A 478 -22.65 0.76 37.96
CA GLU A 478 -22.65 1.70 39.09
C GLU A 478 -24.08 2.03 39.56
N TYR A 479 -25.00 2.27 38.62
CA TYR A 479 -26.40 2.53 38.92
C TYR A 479 -27.07 1.32 39.60
N PHE A 480 -26.95 0.12 39.04
CA PHE A 480 -27.52 -1.10 39.63
C PHE A 480 -26.86 -1.49 40.94
N GLY A 481 -25.55 -1.30 41.06
CA GLY A 481 -24.80 -1.47 42.30
C GLY A 481 -25.26 -0.50 43.41
N SER A 482 -25.54 0.77 43.06
CA SER A 482 -26.10 1.74 44.00
C SER A 482 -27.53 1.40 44.43
N MET A 483 -28.25 0.63 43.61
CA MET A 483 -29.62 0.16 43.88
C MET A 483 -29.66 -1.22 44.58
N GLY A 484 -28.50 -1.84 44.84
CA GLY A 484 -28.39 -3.15 45.49
C GLY A 484 -28.84 -4.35 44.63
N MET A 485 -28.91 -4.18 43.31
CA MET A 485 -29.27 -5.25 42.36
C MET A 485 -28.02 -5.81 41.68
N GLU A 486 -27.94 -7.14 41.56
CA GLU A 486 -26.84 -7.81 40.87
C GLU A 486 -27.08 -7.76 39.35
N PHE A 487 -26.20 -7.07 38.63
CA PHE A 487 -26.28 -6.96 37.19
C PHE A 487 -25.67 -8.21 36.53
N THR A 488 -26.51 -9.04 35.92
CA THR A 488 -26.07 -10.14 35.06
C THR A 488 -25.78 -9.62 33.67
N ARG A 489 -24.50 -9.62 33.28
CA ARG A 489 -24.05 -9.28 31.92
C ARG A 489 -24.69 -10.24 30.92
N ASP A 490 -25.58 -9.73 30.08
CA ASP A 490 -26.22 -10.53 29.05
C ASP A 490 -25.21 -10.75 27.90
N SER A 491 -24.69 -11.97 27.81
CA SER A 491 -23.69 -12.38 26.81
C SER A 491 -24.25 -12.51 25.40
N SER A 492 -25.55 -12.26 25.21
CA SER A 492 -26.30 -12.54 23.99
C SER A 492 -26.37 -11.36 23.00
N ALA A 493 -25.92 -10.16 23.40
CA ALA A 493 -25.74 -9.06 22.48
C ALA A 493 -24.44 -9.25 21.70
N ASP A 494 -24.52 -10.00 20.59
CA ASP A 494 -23.45 -10.11 19.62
C ASP A 494 -23.07 -8.69 19.15
N PRO A 495 -21.87 -8.16 19.46
CA PRO A 495 -21.48 -6.77 19.20
C PRO A 495 -21.48 -6.41 17.70
N ASP A 496 -21.67 -7.41 16.85
CA ASP A 496 -21.64 -7.31 15.40
C ASP A 496 -23.02 -7.10 14.74
N ASN A 497 -24.14 -7.31 15.43
CA ASN A 497 -25.46 -7.25 14.78
C ASN A 497 -26.11 -5.85 14.79
N ASP A 498 -25.80 -5.00 15.77
CA ASP A 498 -26.44 -3.68 15.92
C ASP A 498 -25.84 -2.58 15.00
N GLU A 499 -24.68 -2.81 14.39
CA GLU A 499 -24.03 -1.82 13.50
C GLU A 499 -24.60 -1.86 12.06
N GLU A 500 -25.22 -2.96 11.62
CA GLU A 500 -25.91 -3.03 10.31
C GLU A 500 -27.13 -2.10 10.28
N SER A 501 -27.87 -2.01 11.38
CA SER A 501 -29.06 -1.16 11.48
C SER A 501 -28.76 0.34 11.39
N MET A 502 -27.57 0.80 11.80
CA MET A 502 -27.18 2.21 11.60
C MET A 502 -26.70 2.48 10.17
N SER A 503 -26.09 1.49 9.49
CA SER A 503 -25.66 1.68 8.09
C SER A 503 -26.82 1.68 7.10
N GLU A 504 -27.89 0.94 7.35
CA GLU A 504 -29.08 0.94 6.48
C GLU A 504 -29.89 2.24 6.56
N LEU A 505 -29.72 3.00 7.66
CA LEU A 505 -30.37 4.31 7.83
C LEU A 505 -29.63 5.44 7.09
N GLU A 506 -28.35 5.29 6.74
CA GLU A 506 -27.59 6.31 5.99
C GLU A 506 -27.85 6.24 4.47
N ASP A 507 -28.21 5.06 3.93
CA ASP A 507 -28.52 4.89 2.49
C ASP A 507 -30.00 5.22 2.15
N GLY A 508 -30.85 5.49 3.15
CA GLY A 508 -32.29 5.72 2.97
C GLY A 508 -32.72 7.16 2.66
N ASP A 509 -31.82 8.14 2.78
CA ASP A 509 -32.17 9.58 2.72
C ASP A 509 -31.60 10.32 1.49
N LEU A 510 -31.26 9.58 0.43
CA LEU A 510 -30.95 10.12 -0.89
C LEU A 510 -31.81 9.43 -1.95
N SER A 511 -33.10 9.77 -1.96
CA SER A 511 -33.99 9.52 -3.11
C SER A 511 -34.64 10.82 -3.59
#